data_AF-A0AAD7BZY9-F1
#
_entry.id   AF-A0AAD7BZY9-F1
#
_cell.length_a   1.000
_cell.length_b   1.000
_cell.length_c   1.000
_cell.angle_alpha   90.00
_cell.angle_beta   90.00
_cell.angle_gamma   90.00
#
_symmetry.space_group_name_H-M   'P 1'
#
loop_
_entity.id
_entity.type
_entity.pdbx_description
1 polymer ?
#
loop_
_entity_poly.entity_id
_entity_poly.type
_entity_poly.pdbx_seq_one_letter_code
_entity_poly.pdbx_strand_id
1 'polypeptide(L)'
;MFSIQFLATLSSAVLLVSAAPARAPTPAVVTMDLPTNQTQLVQPTTAPLYVALGVGYQNYSCTASTGKYASIGAVAALFDLGCEDASPQFATVQTTAFDKWSASAASVADTAIGPQVGAPTLLGYHYFITGSTGALQPKWDFTSTGKNKGNATAFVLGSKVGDIAAPTDTAVNVDWLALVNAGGSLAQKMFRIDTVGGQPPTSCEAGSANITVKYTAKYFLY
;
A
#
# COMPACT_ATOMS: atom_id res chain seq x y z
N MET A 1 -11.96 36.92 85.49
CA MET A 1 -12.50 36.17 84.34
C MET A 1 -11.57 36.41 83.15
N PHE A 2 -10.70 35.46 82.84
CA PHE A 2 -9.88 35.49 81.62
C PHE A 2 -10.14 34.19 80.87
N SER A 3 -10.66 34.32 79.65
CA SER A 3 -11.06 33.22 78.77
C SER A 3 -9.89 32.89 77.86
N ILE A 4 -9.40 31.64 77.89
CA ILE A 4 -8.33 31.14 77.03
C ILE A 4 -8.98 30.33 75.91
N GLN A 5 -8.96 30.85 74.68
CA GLN A 5 -9.36 30.11 73.48
C GLN A 5 -8.16 29.31 72.93
N PHE A 6 -8.31 28.00 72.85
CA PHE A 6 -7.42 27.10 72.13
C PHE A 6 -7.82 27.06 70.65
N LEU A 7 -6.91 27.50 69.75
CA LEU A 7 -7.02 27.26 68.30
C LEU A 7 -6.42 25.88 67.99
N ALA A 8 -7.22 24.97 67.44
CA ALA A 8 -6.75 23.70 66.89
C ALA A 8 -6.39 23.90 65.40
N THR A 9 -5.13 23.68 65.04
CA THR A 9 -4.65 23.69 63.65
C THR A 9 -4.73 22.28 63.07
N LEU A 10 -5.64 22.08 62.10
CA LEU A 10 -5.64 20.88 61.26
C LEU A 10 -4.55 21.01 60.18
N SER A 11 -3.52 20.17 60.23
CA SER A 11 -2.59 19.98 59.11
C SER A 11 -3.11 18.89 58.18
N SER A 12 -3.53 19.27 56.97
CA SER A 12 -3.83 18.32 55.88
C SER A 12 -2.55 17.92 55.16
N ALA A 13 -2.15 16.65 55.31
CA ALA A 13 -1.07 16.07 54.52
C ALA A 13 -1.58 15.71 53.11
N VAL A 14 -1.06 16.40 52.09
CA VAL A 14 -1.33 16.10 50.68
C VAL A 14 -0.37 15.00 50.22
N LEU A 15 -0.88 13.79 49.99
CA LEU A 15 -0.12 12.69 49.39
C LEU A 15 -0.03 12.91 47.87
N LEU A 16 1.17 13.26 47.39
CA LEU A 16 1.48 13.27 45.96
C LEU A 16 1.69 11.83 45.49
N VAL A 17 0.66 11.25 44.87
CA VAL A 17 0.80 10.00 44.09
C VAL A 17 1.56 10.34 42.81
N SER A 18 2.83 9.93 42.74
CA SER A 18 3.62 10.02 41.52
C SER A 18 3.11 8.97 40.53
N ALA A 19 2.33 9.40 39.54
CA ALA A 19 1.92 8.53 38.44
C ALA A 19 3.18 8.18 37.63
N ALA A 20 3.57 6.90 37.63
CA ALA A 20 4.59 6.42 36.71
C ALA A 20 4.14 6.73 35.27
N PRO A 21 5.02 7.23 34.39
CA PRO A 21 4.65 7.48 33.00
C PRO A 21 4.18 6.16 32.40
N ALA A 22 2.91 6.15 31.94
CA ALA A 22 2.39 5.03 31.17
C ALA A 22 3.34 4.81 29.99
N ARG A 23 3.86 3.58 29.87
CA ARG A 23 4.65 3.17 28.70
C ARG A 23 3.79 3.46 27.48
N ALA A 24 4.23 4.40 26.64
CA ALA A 24 3.56 4.67 25.38
C ALA A 24 3.40 3.33 24.64
N PRO A 25 2.21 3.01 24.11
CA PRO A 25 2.05 1.80 23.32
C PRO A 25 3.09 1.84 22.21
N THR A 26 3.88 0.77 22.08
CA THR A 26 4.74 0.56 20.91
C THR A 26 3.87 0.73 19.67
N PRO A 27 4.28 1.53 18.66
CA PRO A 27 3.53 1.67 17.43
C PRO A 27 3.17 0.28 16.91
N ALA A 28 1.88 0.03 16.68
CA ALA A 28 1.44 -1.24 16.13
C ALA A 28 2.13 -1.40 14.78
N VAL A 29 2.89 -2.50 14.61
CA VAL A 29 3.48 -2.81 13.31
C VAL A 29 2.32 -3.03 12.34
N VAL A 30 2.27 -2.25 11.25
CA VAL A 30 1.28 -2.47 10.20
C VAL A 30 1.49 -3.87 9.64
N THR A 31 0.48 -4.71 9.77
CA THR A 31 0.51 -6.10 9.28
C THR A 31 -0.40 -6.24 8.07
N MET A 32 -0.08 -7.22 7.23
CA MET A 32 -0.91 -7.60 6.09
C MET A 32 -2.02 -8.54 6.58
N ASP A 33 -3.27 -8.23 6.26
CA ASP A 33 -4.38 -9.14 6.54
C ASP A 33 -4.43 -10.23 5.45
N LEU A 34 -3.65 -11.29 5.64
CA LEU A 34 -3.56 -12.39 4.69
C LEU A 34 -4.59 -13.48 5.00
N PRO A 35 -5.25 -14.07 3.99
CA PRO A 35 -6.17 -15.18 4.21
C PRO A 35 -5.57 -16.30 5.05
N THR A 36 -6.38 -16.88 5.93
CA THR A 36 -5.96 -18.06 6.68
C THR A 36 -5.72 -19.23 5.72
N ASN A 37 -4.69 -20.05 5.99
CA ASN A 37 -4.34 -21.27 5.24
C ASN A 37 -3.68 -21.10 3.85
N GLN A 38 -3.25 -19.91 3.47
CA GLN A 38 -2.36 -19.74 2.32
C GLN A 38 -0.88 -19.71 2.76
N THR A 39 0.04 -20.17 1.91
CA THR A 39 1.49 -20.21 2.21
C THR A 39 2.36 -19.46 1.18
N GLN A 40 1.75 -18.88 0.16
CA GLN A 40 2.45 -18.23 -0.96
C GLN A 40 2.92 -16.82 -0.59
N LEU A 41 2.14 -16.11 0.22
CA LEU A 41 2.45 -14.77 0.73
C LEU A 41 2.84 -14.92 2.20
N VAL A 42 4.14 -14.83 2.48
CA VAL A 42 4.67 -14.95 3.84
C VAL A 42 5.03 -13.57 4.37
N GLN A 43 4.27 -13.09 5.35
CA GLN A 43 4.51 -11.81 5.99
C GLN A 43 5.87 -11.78 6.69
N PRO A 44 6.70 -10.74 6.45
CA PRO A 44 7.93 -10.53 7.23
C PRO A 44 7.66 -10.20 8.71
N THR A 45 8.60 -10.56 9.58
CA THR A 45 8.52 -10.25 11.02
C THR A 45 8.97 -8.82 11.37
N THR A 46 9.61 -8.13 10.42
CA THR A 46 10.02 -6.73 10.55
C THR A 46 8.87 -5.80 10.16
N ALA A 47 8.96 -4.52 10.52
CA ALA A 47 8.05 -3.50 10.00
C ALA A 47 8.37 -3.20 8.52
N PRO A 48 7.36 -2.85 7.70
CA PRO A 48 7.59 -2.37 6.35
C PRO A 48 8.31 -1.01 6.36
N LEU A 49 9.21 -0.79 5.41
CA LEU A 49 9.83 0.50 5.12
C LEU A 49 8.82 1.50 4.53
N TYR A 50 7.87 0.98 3.75
CA TYR A 50 6.77 1.75 3.17
C TYR A 50 5.50 0.91 3.12
N VAL A 51 4.38 1.56 3.42
CA VAL A 51 3.04 1.07 3.13
C VAL A 51 2.38 2.09 2.24
N ALA A 52 1.89 1.68 1.07
CA ALA A 52 1.41 2.61 0.06
C ALA A 52 0.09 2.18 -0.56
N LEU A 53 -0.77 3.16 -0.84
CA LEU A 53 -1.91 3.01 -1.74
C LEU A 53 -1.41 3.19 -3.17
N GLY A 54 -1.60 2.17 -4.00
CA GLY A 54 -1.44 2.29 -5.43
C GLY A 54 -2.75 2.65 -6.13
N VAL A 55 -2.70 3.63 -7.03
CA VAL A 55 -3.82 4.01 -7.91
C VAL A 55 -3.32 4.07 -9.35
N GLY A 56 -3.92 3.28 -10.24
CA GLY A 56 -3.51 3.28 -11.63
C GLY A 56 -4.19 2.26 -12.53
N TYR A 57 -3.42 1.69 -13.45
CA TYR A 57 -3.90 0.79 -14.50
C TYR A 57 -3.09 -0.50 -14.56
N GLN A 58 -3.77 -1.60 -14.86
CA GLN A 58 -3.20 -2.82 -15.43
C GLN A 58 -3.30 -2.73 -16.95
N ASN A 59 -2.24 -3.13 -17.65
CA ASN A 59 -2.16 -3.04 -19.10
C ASN A 59 -2.16 -4.45 -19.70
N TYR A 60 -2.95 -4.66 -20.75
CA TYR A 60 -3.08 -5.95 -21.41
C TYR A 60 -2.99 -5.84 -22.93
N SER A 61 -2.43 -6.88 -23.55
CA SER A 61 -2.49 -7.09 -25.00
C SER A 61 -3.37 -8.30 -25.31
N CYS A 62 -4.07 -8.25 -26.44
CA CYS A 62 -4.85 -9.39 -26.90
C CYS A 62 -3.93 -10.40 -27.61
N THR A 63 -3.84 -11.61 -27.08
CA THR A 63 -3.09 -12.70 -27.71
C THR A 63 -3.96 -13.32 -28.81
N ALA A 64 -3.64 -13.00 -30.07
CA ALA A 64 -4.45 -13.40 -31.23
C ALA A 64 -4.66 -14.91 -31.36
N SER A 65 -3.67 -15.73 -30.98
CA SER A 65 -3.76 -17.19 -31.06
C SER A 65 -4.67 -17.83 -30.02
N THR A 66 -4.89 -17.17 -28.89
CA THR A 66 -5.72 -17.71 -27.79
C THR A 66 -7.03 -16.95 -27.60
N GLY A 67 -7.18 -15.77 -28.20
CA GLY A 67 -8.31 -14.87 -27.95
C GLY A 67 -8.40 -14.42 -26.49
N LYS A 68 -7.25 -14.31 -25.80
CA LYS A 68 -7.17 -13.95 -24.37
C LYS A 68 -6.24 -12.78 -24.15
N TYR A 69 -6.56 -11.97 -23.15
CA TYR A 69 -5.69 -10.90 -22.70
C TYR A 69 -4.50 -11.46 -21.92
N ALA A 70 -3.30 -10.98 -22.25
CA ALA A 70 -2.06 -11.24 -21.53
C ALA A 70 -1.56 -9.92 -20.92
N SER A 71 -1.10 -9.96 -19.67
CA SER A 71 -0.56 -8.77 -19.01
C SER A 71 0.71 -8.30 -19.72
N ILE A 72 0.77 -7.00 -19.99
CA ILE A 72 1.95 -6.30 -20.51
C ILE A 72 2.46 -5.26 -19.49
N GLY A 73 2.15 -5.47 -18.21
CA GLY A 73 2.58 -4.63 -17.10
C GLY A 73 1.47 -3.76 -16.52
N ALA A 74 1.88 -2.79 -15.72
CA ALA A 74 1.01 -1.88 -14.99
C ALA A 74 1.68 -0.51 -14.86
N VAL A 75 0.89 0.48 -14.46
CA VAL A 75 1.39 1.80 -14.03
C VAL A 75 0.52 2.30 -12.87
N ALA A 76 1.11 2.80 -11.79
CA ALA A 76 0.39 3.39 -10.67
C ALA A 76 1.19 4.48 -9.95
N ALA A 77 0.48 5.49 -9.45
CA ALA A 77 1.00 6.39 -8.43
C ALA A 77 0.90 5.69 -7.06
N LEU A 78 1.92 5.86 -6.23
CA LEU A 78 2.01 5.25 -4.90
C LEU A 78 1.98 6.34 -3.83
N PHE A 79 0.93 6.34 -3.01
CA PHE A 79 0.72 7.31 -1.93
C PHE A 79 0.99 6.69 -0.57
N ASP A 80 1.66 7.42 0.32
CA ASP A 80 2.00 6.94 1.66
C ASP A 80 0.74 6.72 2.51
N LEU A 81 0.61 5.51 3.07
CA LEU A 81 -0.43 5.14 4.02
C LEU A 81 0.07 5.14 5.47
N GLY A 82 1.33 5.52 5.73
CA GLY A 82 1.94 5.46 7.06
C GLY A 82 1.26 6.32 8.15
N CYS A 83 0.38 7.25 7.78
CA CYS A 83 -0.45 7.99 8.74
C CYS A 83 -1.83 7.34 8.99
N GLU A 84 -2.23 6.44 8.11
CA GLU A 84 -3.56 5.82 8.10
C GLU A 84 -3.58 4.47 8.79
N ASP A 85 -2.43 3.85 9.04
CA ASP A 85 -2.32 2.48 9.58
C ASP A 85 -3.06 2.22 10.90
N ALA A 86 -3.16 3.23 11.76
CA ALA A 86 -3.92 3.19 13.01
C ALA A 86 -5.38 3.64 12.85
N SER A 87 -5.78 4.07 11.64
CA SER A 87 -7.11 4.55 11.32
C SER A 87 -8.01 3.44 10.78
N PRO A 88 -9.32 3.43 11.12
CA PRO A 88 -10.29 2.56 10.47
C PRO A 88 -10.34 2.70 8.94
N GLN A 89 -9.90 3.85 8.40
CA GLN A 89 -9.86 4.08 6.95
C GLN A 89 -8.86 3.15 6.24
N PHE A 90 -7.79 2.70 6.91
CA PHE A 90 -6.79 1.81 6.30
C PHE A 90 -7.41 0.54 5.74
N ALA A 91 -8.42 -0.03 6.41
CA ALA A 91 -9.07 -1.27 5.98
C ALA A 91 -9.73 -1.14 4.59
N THR A 92 -10.24 0.03 4.23
CA THR A 92 -11.08 0.24 3.03
C THR A 92 -10.56 1.32 2.09
N VAL A 93 -9.38 1.89 2.35
CA VAL A 93 -8.80 3.00 1.58
C VAL A 93 -8.67 2.67 0.08
N GLN A 94 -8.30 1.43 -0.25
CA GLN A 94 -8.23 0.92 -1.62
C GLN A 94 -9.57 0.99 -2.36
N THR A 95 -10.66 0.66 -1.67
CA THR A 95 -12.02 0.63 -2.25
C THR A 95 -12.51 2.06 -2.45
N THR A 96 -12.34 2.90 -1.43
CA THR A 96 -12.69 4.32 -1.51
C THR A 96 -11.91 5.01 -2.64
N ALA A 97 -10.62 4.71 -2.76
CA ALA A 97 -9.77 5.21 -3.84
C ALA A 97 -10.23 4.69 -5.21
N PHE A 98 -10.67 3.43 -5.31
CA PHE A 98 -11.16 2.87 -6.56
C PHE A 98 -12.44 3.55 -7.04
N ASP A 99 -13.36 3.89 -6.13
CA ASP A 99 -14.59 4.61 -6.49
C ASP A 99 -14.28 6.00 -7.05
N LYS A 100 -13.39 6.75 -6.38
CA LYS A 100 -12.92 8.06 -6.86
C LYS A 100 -12.17 7.94 -8.18
N TRP A 101 -11.30 6.94 -8.28
CA TRP A 101 -10.50 6.71 -9.46
C TRP A 101 -11.36 6.32 -10.66
N SER A 102 -12.35 5.47 -10.46
CA SER A 102 -13.29 5.03 -11.50
C SER A 102 -14.10 6.20 -12.04
N ALA A 103 -14.51 7.14 -11.18
CA ALA A 103 -15.19 8.37 -11.56
C ALA A 103 -14.27 9.43 -12.21
N SER A 104 -12.95 9.33 -12.04
CA SER A 104 -11.99 10.27 -12.64
C SER A 104 -11.89 10.07 -14.16
N ALA A 105 -11.95 11.18 -14.89
CA ALA A 105 -11.67 11.23 -16.32
C ALA A 105 -10.15 11.32 -16.62
N ALA A 106 -9.31 11.41 -15.59
CA ALA A 106 -7.86 11.54 -15.78
C ALA A 106 -7.26 10.27 -16.41
N SER A 107 -6.34 10.48 -17.34
CA SER A 107 -5.48 9.42 -17.85
C SER A 107 -4.19 9.35 -17.01
N VAL A 108 -3.70 8.11 -16.86
CA VAL A 108 -2.46 7.66 -16.19
C VAL A 108 -2.12 8.26 -14.80
N ALA A 109 -2.14 7.40 -13.77
CA ALA A 109 -1.55 7.64 -12.43
C ALA A 109 -1.89 9.01 -11.81
N ASP A 110 -3.19 9.31 -11.73
CA ASP A 110 -3.75 10.56 -11.21
C ASP A 110 -3.30 10.82 -9.76
N THR A 111 -2.46 11.84 -9.59
CA THR A 111 -1.92 12.25 -8.30
C THR A 111 -2.96 12.92 -7.38
N ALA A 112 -4.16 13.23 -7.90
CA ALA A 112 -5.22 13.87 -7.13
C ALA A 112 -6.03 12.88 -6.27
N ILE A 113 -5.95 11.57 -6.52
CA ILE A 113 -6.76 10.57 -5.79
C ILE A 113 -6.29 10.40 -4.35
N GLY A 114 -4.97 10.29 -4.12
CA GLY A 114 -4.41 10.11 -2.77
C GLY A 114 -4.91 11.13 -1.74
N PRO A 115 -4.81 12.46 -2.01
CA PRO A 115 -5.34 13.49 -1.12
C PRO A 115 -6.83 13.37 -0.80
N GLN A 116 -7.64 12.84 -1.72
CA GLN A 116 -9.09 12.69 -1.52
C GLN A 116 -9.47 11.55 -0.56
N VAL A 117 -8.51 10.67 -0.23
CA VAL A 117 -8.72 9.48 0.60
C VAL A 117 -7.81 9.44 1.83
N GLY A 118 -7.24 10.58 2.24
CA GLY A 118 -6.37 10.67 3.42
C GLY A 118 -4.91 10.27 3.17
N ALA A 119 -4.51 9.99 1.93
CA ALA A 119 -3.14 9.64 1.56
C ALA A 119 -2.48 10.74 0.70
N PRO A 120 -2.23 11.96 1.22
CA PRO A 120 -1.82 13.09 0.39
C PRO A 120 -0.37 13.00 -0.12
N THR A 121 0.48 12.17 0.51
CA THR A 121 1.92 12.14 0.23
C THR A 121 2.22 11.17 -0.90
N LEU A 122 2.62 11.69 -2.07
CA LEU A 122 3.12 10.86 -3.17
C LEU A 122 4.55 10.37 -2.88
N LEU A 123 4.71 9.04 -2.76
CA LEU A 123 6.00 8.39 -2.59
C LEU A 123 6.75 8.25 -3.91
N GLY A 124 6.03 7.86 -4.97
CA GLY A 124 6.58 7.65 -6.30
C GLY A 124 5.67 6.82 -7.17
N TYR A 125 6.27 6.05 -8.08
CA TYR A 125 5.52 5.33 -9.11
C TYR A 125 5.89 3.86 -9.17
N HIS A 126 4.90 3.04 -9.48
CA HIS A 126 5.07 1.65 -9.87
C HIS A 126 4.83 1.52 -11.36
N TYR A 127 5.74 0.89 -12.09
CA TYR A 127 5.59 0.62 -13.52
C TYR A 127 6.46 -0.56 -13.96
N PHE A 128 6.20 -1.09 -15.16
CA PHE A 128 7.00 -2.19 -15.70
C PHE A 128 8.03 -1.68 -16.69
N ILE A 129 9.21 -2.27 -16.65
CA ILE A 129 10.29 -2.07 -17.62
C ILE A 129 10.60 -3.38 -18.31
N THR A 130 11.25 -3.33 -19.47
CA THR A 130 11.89 -4.51 -20.06
C THR A 130 13.19 -4.79 -19.31
N GLY A 131 13.27 -5.92 -18.62
CA GLY A 131 14.47 -6.37 -17.93
C GLY A 131 15.58 -6.77 -18.91
N SER A 132 16.78 -7.04 -18.38
CA SER A 132 17.95 -7.42 -19.19
C SER A 132 17.77 -8.72 -19.98
N THR A 133 16.86 -9.60 -19.56
CA THR A 133 16.49 -10.84 -20.25
C THR A 133 15.34 -10.68 -21.24
N GLY A 134 14.83 -9.46 -21.44
CA GLY A 134 13.66 -9.18 -22.28
C GLY A 134 12.31 -9.41 -21.59
N ALA A 135 12.29 -10.01 -20.39
CA ALA A 135 11.07 -10.18 -19.62
C ALA A 135 10.63 -8.87 -18.96
N LEU A 136 9.32 -8.67 -18.84
CA LEU A 136 8.77 -7.53 -18.11
C LEU A 136 9.11 -7.63 -16.61
N GLN A 137 9.62 -6.54 -16.05
CA GLN A 137 10.00 -6.44 -14.65
C GLN A 137 9.28 -5.27 -13.98
N PRO A 138 8.55 -5.51 -12.87
CA PRO A 138 7.97 -4.44 -12.07
C PRO A 138 9.06 -3.62 -11.39
N LYS A 139 8.92 -2.31 -11.43
CA LYS A 139 9.78 -1.34 -10.76
C LYS A 139 8.95 -0.49 -9.80
N TRP A 140 9.49 -0.24 -8.62
CA TRP A 140 9.04 0.80 -7.71
C TRP A 140 10.10 1.89 -7.71
N ASP A 141 9.72 3.11 -8.09
CA ASP A 141 10.65 4.22 -8.31
C ASP A 141 10.22 5.43 -7.48
N PHE A 142 10.98 5.71 -6.42
CA PHE A 142 10.76 6.85 -5.52
C PHE A 142 11.81 7.94 -5.73
N THR A 143 12.56 7.91 -6.85
CA THR A 143 13.71 8.80 -7.07
C THR A 143 13.33 10.26 -7.34
N SER A 144 12.08 10.52 -7.76
CA SER A 144 11.64 11.84 -8.26
C SER A 144 10.68 12.59 -7.33
N THR A 145 10.20 11.95 -6.25
CA THR A 145 9.10 12.47 -5.41
C THR A 145 9.30 12.18 -3.93
N GLY A 146 8.48 12.82 -3.09
CA GLY A 146 8.46 12.58 -1.64
C GLY A 146 9.82 12.80 -0.97
N LYS A 147 10.04 12.08 0.14
CA LYS A 147 11.27 12.16 0.95
C LYS A 147 12.53 11.65 0.23
N ASN A 148 12.37 10.90 -0.85
CA ASN A 148 13.46 10.27 -1.61
C ASN A 148 13.83 11.02 -2.88
N LYS A 149 13.19 12.17 -3.15
CA LYS A 149 13.48 12.99 -4.32
C LYS A 149 14.97 13.32 -4.42
N GLY A 150 15.58 13.01 -5.54
CA GLY A 150 17.01 13.21 -5.81
C GLY A 150 17.91 12.07 -5.36
N ASN A 151 17.40 11.07 -4.65
CA ASN A 151 18.15 9.86 -4.31
C ASN A 151 18.07 8.86 -5.48
N ALA A 152 19.15 8.74 -6.25
CA ALA A 152 19.24 7.85 -7.41
C ALA A 152 19.09 6.35 -7.08
N THR A 153 19.26 5.95 -5.81
CA THR A 153 19.15 4.55 -5.39
C THR A 153 17.79 4.19 -4.79
N ALA A 154 16.86 5.16 -4.71
CA ALA A 154 15.52 4.97 -4.18
C ALA A 154 14.58 4.29 -5.17
N PHE A 155 15.00 3.16 -5.72
CA PHE A 155 14.16 2.28 -6.52
C PHE A 155 14.43 0.80 -6.21
N VAL A 156 13.49 -0.07 -6.58
CA VAL A 156 13.68 -1.53 -6.58
C VAL A 156 12.98 -2.16 -7.79
N LEU A 157 13.61 -3.18 -8.36
CA LEU A 157 13.04 -4.10 -9.35
C LEU A 157 12.56 -5.35 -8.63
N GLY A 158 11.39 -5.86 -8.99
CA GLY A 158 10.82 -7.06 -8.38
C GLY A 158 10.90 -8.29 -9.28
N SER A 159 11.08 -9.45 -8.65
CA SER A 159 10.82 -10.76 -9.24
C SER A 159 9.72 -11.46 -8.46
N LYS A 160 8.67 -11.95 -9.14
CA LYS A 160 7.54 -12.64 -8.51
C LYS A 160 8.01 -13.97 -7.91
N VAL A 161 7.66 -14.20 -6.65
CA VAL A 161 7.96 -15.45 -5.92
C VAL A 161 6.72 -16.15 -5.39
N GLY A 162 5.57 -15.48 -5.39
CA GLY A 162 4.30 -16.07 -5.01
C GLY A 162 3.12 -15.21 -5.45
N ASP A 163 1.98 -15.85 -5.61
CA ASP A 163 0.70 -15.20 -5.85
C ASP A 163 -0.45 -16.02 -5.28
N ILE A 164 -1.53 -15.34 -4.95
CA ILE A 164 -2.83 -15.93 -4.64
C ILE A 164 -3.92 -15.11 -5.32
N ALA A 165 -5.00 -15.79 -5.70
CA ALA A 165 -6.19 -15.10 -6.16
C ALA A 165 -6.68 -14.11 -5.10
N ALA A 166 -7.20 -12.96 -5.53
CA ALA A 166 -7.78 -11.99 -4.61
C ALA A 166 -8.86 -12.68 -3.74
N PRO A 167 -8.89 -12.49 -2.42
CA PRO A 167 -9.84 -13.20 -1.55
C PRO A 167 -11.31 -12.87 -1.83
N THR A 168 -11.55 -11.73 -2.49
CA THR A 168 -12.87 -11.27 -2.91
C THR A 168 -12.89 -11.03 -4.41
N ASP A 169 -13.99 -11.41 -5.07
CA ASP A 169 -14.30 -11.14 -6.46
C ASP A 169 -13.12 -11.33 -7.43
N THR A 170 -12.64 -12.57 -7.55
CA THR A 170 -11.48 -12.95 -8.38
C THR A 170 -11.66 -12.67 -9.87
N ALA A 171 -12.91 -12.50 -10.33
CA ALA A 171 -13.20 -12.12 -11.70
C ALA A 171 -12.95 -10.63 -11.99
N VAL A 172 -12.92 -9.80 -10.94
CA VAL A 172 -12.74 -8.35 -11.03
C VAL A 172 -11.36 -7.92 -10.51
N ASN A 173 -10.90 -8.53 -9.42
CA ASN A 173 -9.71 -8.14 -8.69
C ASN A 173 -8.49 -8.95 -9.13
N VAL A 174 -7.39 -8.27 -9.47
CA VAL A 174 -6.13 -8.93 -9.80
C VAL A 174 -5.51 -9.63 -8.59
N ASP A 175 -4.73 -10.68 -8.84
CA ASP A 175 -4.10 -11.46 -7.79
C ASP A 175 -3.26 -10.63 -6.83
N TRP A 176 -3.17 -11.11 -5.60
CA TRP A 176 -2.21 -10.63 -4.62
C TRP A 176 -0.86 -11.26 -4.89
N LEU A 177 0.22 -10.49 -4.74
CA LEU A 177 1.55 -10.88 -5.18
C LEU A 177 2.58 -10.73 -4.06
N ALA A 178 3.54 -11.65 -4.03
CA ALA A 178 4.80 -11.52 -3.30
C ALA A 178 5.96 -11.47 -4.29
N LEU A 179 6.86 -10.50 -4.09
CA LEU A 179 8.05 -10.29 -4.90
C LEU A 179 9.29 -10.11 -4.03
N VAL A 180 10.44 -10.48 -4.56
CA VAL A 180 11.77 -10.21 -3.97
C VAL A 180 12.53 -9.21 -4.82
N ASN A 181 13.48 -8.51 -4.20
CA ASN A 181 14.39 -7.60 -4.88
C ASN A 181 15.23 -8.36 -5.93
N ALA A 182 15.16 -7.88 -7.17
CA ALA A 182 15.93 -8.33 -8.32
C ALA A 182 16.83 -7.21 -8.90
N GLY A 183 16.95 -6.08 -8.21
CA GLY A 183 17.79 -4.94 -8.55
C GLY A 183 17.37 -3.68 -7.77
N GLY A 184 18.31 -2.77 -7.50
CA GLY A 184 18.06 -1.56 -6.70
C GLY A 184 18.11 -1.79 -5.19
N SER A 185 17.81 -0.76 -4.40
CA SER A 185 18.02 -0.76 -2.95
C SER A 185 16.85 -0.24 -2.11
N LEU A 186 15.71 0.10 -2.72
CA LEU A 186 14.57 0.67 -2.00
C LEU A 186 13.94 -0.29 -0.98
N ALA A 187 13.89 -1.59 -1.30
CA ALA A 187 13.31 -2.64 -0.47
C ALA A 187 13.90 -4.01 -0.86
N GLN A 188 13.78 -5.01 0.00
CA GLN A 188 14.14 -6.41 -0.23
C GLN A 188 12.94 -7.29 -0.58
N LYS A 189 11.76 -6.99 -0.05
CA LYS A 189 10.51 -7.71 -0.34
C LYS A 189 9.39 -6.74 -0.65
N MET A 190 8.56 -7.07 -1.61
CA MET A 190 7.41 -6.27 -2.01
C MET A 190 6.17 -7.13 -2.08
N PHE A 191 5.08 -6.64 -1.53
CA PHE A 191 3.77 -7.29 -1.59
C PHE A 191 2.76 -6.35 -2.23
N ARG A 192 1.84 -6.92 -3.01
CA ARG A 192 0.62 -6.25 -3.48
C ARG A 192 -0.57 -7.03 -2.93
N ILE A 193 -1.39 -6.40 -2.09
CA ILE A 193 -2.57 -7.00 -1.49
C ILE A 193 -3.75 -6.01 -1.55
N ASP A 194 -4.93 -6.42 -1.08
CA ASP A 194 -6.14 -5.60 -1.07
C ASP A 194 -6.40 -4.92 -2.42
N THR A 195 -6.33 -5.71 -3.48
CA THR A 195 -6.54 -5.26 -4.85
C THR A 195 -8.02 -5.03 -5.14
N VAL A 196 -8.36 -3.92 -5.79
CA VAL A 196 -9.69 -3.64 -6.33
C VAL A 196 -9.58 -3.36 -7.83
N GLY A 197 -10.27 -4.14 -8.64
CA GLY A 197 -10.25 -4.07 -10.10
C GLY A 197 -8.98 -4.65 -10.75
N GLY A 198 -8.76 -4.26 -12.01
CA GLY A 198 -7.58 -4.60 -12.79
C GLY A 198 -7.66 -5.88 -13.62
N GLN A 199 -8.64 -6.76 -13.43
CA GLN A 199 -8.81 -7.93 -14.30
C GLN A 199 -9.33 -7.51 -15.68
N PRO A 200 -8.78 -8.07 -16.78
CA PRO A 200 -9.30 -7.80 -18.11
C PRO A 200 -10.59 -8.61 -18.34
N PRO A 201 -11.36 -8.29 -19.40
CA PRO A 201 -12.39 -9.20 -19.89
C PRO A 201 -11.81 -10.61 -20.16
N THR A 202 -12.64 -11.65 -20.07
CA THR A 202 -12.18 -13.04 -20.19
C THR A 202 -11.68 -13.41 -21.59
N SER A 203 -12.07 -12.65 -22.61
CA SER A 203 -11.70 -12.86 -24.00
C SER A 203 -11.51 -11.56 -24.77
N CYS A 204 -10.81 -11.65 -25.89
CA CYS A 204 -10.60 -10.57 -26.84
C CYS A 204 -10.60 -11.11 -28.27
N GLU A 205 -11.00 -10.26 -29.22
CA GLU A 205 -10.93 -10.60 -30.65
C GLU A 205 -9.49 -10.43 -31.15
N ALA A 206 -9.02 -11.36 -31.98
CA ALA A 206 -7.67 -11.29 -32.55
C ALA A 206 -7.46 -9.95 -33.28
N GLY A 207 -6.38 -9.24 -32.93
CA GLY A 207 -6.09 -7.90 -33.46
C GLY A 207 -6.73 -6.75 -32.67
N SER A 208 -7.44 -7.02 -31.57
CA SER A 208 -7.91 -5.98 -30.66
C SER A 208 -6.75 -5.14 -30.13
N ALA A 209 -6.99 -3.84 -29.97
CA ALA A 209 -6.04 -2.92 -29.37
C ALA A 209 -5.70 -3.33 -27.93
N ASN A 210 -4.53 -2.87 -27.45
CA ASN A 210 -4.19 -2.99 -26.04
C ASN A 210 -5.21 -2.24 -25.19
N ILE A 211 -5.54 -2.81 -24.03
CA ILE A 211 -6.47 -2.21 -23.08
C ILE A 211 -5.75 -1.84 -21.79
N THR A 212 -6.33 -0.87 -21.10
CA THR A 212 -5.96 -0.52 -19.74
C THR A 212 -7.18 -0.70 -18.83
N VAL A 213 -6.95 -1.28 -17.66
CA VAL A 213 -8.01 -1.54 -16.68
C VAL A 213 -7.62 -0.86 -15.37
N LYS A 214 -8.50 0.02 -14.87
CA LYS A 214 -8.26 0.72 -13.60
C LYS A 214 -8.10 -0.30 -12.46
N TYR A 215 -7.18 -0.04 -11.55
CA TYR A 215 -7.04 -0.80 -10.32
C TYR A 215 -6.53 0.10 -9.18
N THR A 216 -6.81 -0.34 -7.96
CA THR A 216 -6.11 0.11 -6.75
C THR A 216 -5.60 -1.08 -5.97
N ALA A 217 -4.59 -0.87 -5.13
CA ALA A 217 -4.04 -1.92 -4.25
C ALA A 217 -3.28 -1.30 -3.07
N LYS A 218 -3.01 -2.09 -2.04
CA LYS A 218 -1.98 -1.75 -1.05
C LYS A 218 -0.66 -2.42 -1.42
N TYR A 219 0.42 -1.67 -1.23
CA TYR A 219 1.78 -2.12 -1.40
C TYR A 219 2.54 -2.08 -0.08
N PHE A 220 3.21 -3.16 0.26
CA PHE A 220 4.08 -3.24 1.43
C PHE A 220 5.50 -3.51 0.94
N LEU A 221 6.43 -2.61 1.27
CA LEU A 221 7.83 -2.70 0.90
C LEU A 221 8.65 -2.87 2.19
N TYR A 222 9.41 -3.96 2.29
CA TYR A 222 10.27 -4.30 3.44
C TYR A 222 11.72 -4.32 3.04
#